data_AF-A0A0G1I4F5-F1
#
_entry.id   AF-A0A0G1I4F5-F1
#
_cell.length_a   1.000
_cell.length_b   1.000
_cell.length_c   1.000
_cell.angle_alpha   90.00
_cell.angle_beta   90.00
_cell.angle_gamma   90.00
#
_symmetry.space_group_name_H-M   'P 1'
#
loop_
_entity.id
_entity.type
_entity.pdbx_description
1 polymer ?
#
loop_
_entity_poly.entity_id
_entity_poly.type
_entity_poly.pdbx_seq_one_letter_code
_entity_poly.pdbx_strand_id
1 'polypeptide(L)'
;MDLLSADYRVLGIYLTGSFANGSPDQYSDLDVNLIVSVGDRESIIKEQETLREKVAKIATQFPATHLNNPYQIIVFYEGTYPIHVDYEYKTSEDLKPMAKGKDVIVVFDRTGELNSWKKACLGAAEEVTPTLDQLQYFEDRFWGWIIYTHGKIKRGELWEARDAIEYIRSNVLNRLAYYQLRLKDEGNRRLESKFTPEILNMLEKTIPKGHDKESYRLVLSNIVATYTKLFDRAVLANAVEGINQADRDYLTKAVEF
;
A
#
# COMPACT_ATOMS: atom_id res chain seq x y z
N MET A 1 -17.85 20.73 5.10
CA MET A 1 -18.62 19.58 5.65
C MET A 1 -20.09 19.88 5.63
N ASP A 2 -20.52 21.07 6.08
CA ASP A 2 -21.92 21.52 6.03
C ASP A 2 -22.55 21.45 4.63
N LEU A 3 -21.81 21.79 3.58
CA LEU A 3 -22.28 21.66 2.19
C LEU A 3 -22.61 20.21 1.80
N LEU A 4 -21.85 19.23 2.31
CA LEU A 4 -22.02 17.81 1.99
C LEU A 4 -23.16 17.19 2.83
N SER A 5 -23.22 17.52 4.12
CA SER A 5 -24.24 16.98 5.04
C SER A 5 -25.64 17.60 4.86
N ALA A 6 -25.75 18.69 4.10
CA ALA A 6 -27.04 19.28 3.69
C ALA A 6 -27.85 18.34 2.78
N ASP A 7 -27.19 17.44 2.03
CA ASP A 7 -27.86 16.42 1.25
C ASP A 7 -28.40 15.32 2.18
N TYR A 8 -29.71 15.07 2.13
CA TYR A 8 -30.37 14.10 2.99
C TYR A 8 -29.90 12.67 2.74
N ARG A 9 -29.37 12.39 1.54
CA ARG A 9 -28.81 11.09 1.14
C ARG A 9 -27.47 10.82 1.80
N VAL A 10 -26.78 11.85 2.30
CA VAL A 10 -25.58 11.69 3.13
C VAL A 10 -26.01 11.35 4.56
N LEU A 11 -25.72 10.12 4.96
CA LEU A 11 -26.04 9.55 6.25
C LEU A 11 -24.90 9.72 7.26
N GLY A 12 -23.66 9.84 6.79
CA GLY A 12 -22.51 10.02 7.65
C GLY A 12 -21.29 10.53 6.90
N ILE A 13 -20.38 11.18 7.62
CA ILE A 13 -19.08 11.61 7.11
C ILE A 13 -18.02 11.28 8.14
N TYR A 14 -16.95 10.62 7.72
CA TYR A 14 -15.78 10.40 8.56
C TYR A 14 -14.48 10.62 7.79
N LEU A 15 -13.43 10.94 8.53
CA LEU A 15 -12.08 11.11 8.03
C LEU A 15 -11.20 9.93 8.43
N THR A 16 -10.30 9.55 7.54
CA THR A 16 -9.23 8.58 7.77
C THR A 16 -7.86 9.22 7.47
N GLY A 17 -6.82 8.40 7.36
CA GLY A 17 -5.52 8.87 6.88
C GLY A 17 -4.73 9.66 7.91
N SER A 18 -3.80 10.47 7.43
CA SER A 18 -2.85 11.21 8.28
C SER A 18 -3.55 12.20 9.21
N PHE A 19 -4.64 12.83 8.77
CA PHE A 19 -5.46 13.71 9.60
C PHE A 19 -6.11 12.99 10.77
N ALA A 20 -6.69 11.80 10.52
CA ALA A 20 -7.28 11.01 11.60
C ALA A 20 -6.23 10.46 12.56
N ASN A 21 -5.07 10.05 12.05
CA ASN A 21 -3.94 9.52 12.83
C ASN A 21 -3.07 10.62 13.48
N GLY A 22 -3.48 11.90 13.43
CA GLY A 22 -2.77 13.01 14.08
C GLY A 22 -1.37 13.32 13.52
N SER A 23 -1.08 12.92 12.29
CA SER A 23 0.22 13.17 11.63
C SER A 23 0.12 13.76 10.20
N PRO A 24 -0.78 14.74 9.94
CA PRO A 24 -0.83 15.40 8.65
C PRO A 24 0.39 16.33 8.43
N ASP A 25 0.77 16.49 7.18
CA ASP A 25 1.75 17.47 6.71
C ASP A 25 1.20 18.22 5.48
N GLN A 26 1.96 19.19 4.96
CA GLN A 26 1.53 20.00 3.80
C GLN A 26 1.38 19.20 2.49
N TYR A 27 1.82 17.95 2.46
CA TYR A 27 1.74 17.06 1.29
C TYR A 27 0.66 15.99 1.47
N SER A 28 -0.04 15.99 2.61
CA SER A 28 -1.08 15.02 2.92
C SER A 28 -2.37 15.35 2.17
N ASP A 29 -3.04 14.29 1.74
CA ASP A 29 -4.41 14.30 1.29
C ASP A 29 -5.40 14.34 2.46
N LEU A 30 -6.64 14.76 2.15
CA LEU A 30 -7.77 14.64 3.05
C LEU A 30 -8.68 13.51 2.58
N ASP A 31 -8.68 12.39 3.30
CA ASP A 31 -9.58 11.26 3.07
C ASP A 31 -10.99 11.55 3.63
N VAL A 32 -11.91 11.99 2.78
CA VAL A 32 -13.31 12.26 3.14
C VAL A 32 -14.19 11.09 2.71
N ASN A 33 -14.64 10.30 3.68
CA ASN A 33 -15.54 9.18 3.44
C ASN A 33 -16.98 9.61 3.72
N LEU A 34 -17.86 9.49 2.72
CA LEU A 34 -19.28 9.77 2.82
C LEU A 34 -20.07 8.46 2.84
N ILE A 35 -20.86 8.23 3.87
CA ILE A 35 -21.87 7.18 3.88
C ILE A 35 -23.13 7.71 3.24
N VAL A 36 -23.57 7.06 2.16
CA VAL A 36 -24.76 7.41 1.39
C VAL A 36 -25.74 6.25 1.33
N SER A 37 -27.00 6.55 1.01
CA SER A 37 -28.03 5.53 0.78
C SER A 37 -27.63 4.56 -0.35
N VAL A 38 -27.94 3.26 -0.18
CA VAL A 38 -27.51 2.16 -1.08
C VAL A 38 -27.88 2.38 -2.56
N GLY A 39 -29.03 3.00 -2.84
CA GLY A 39 -29.49 3.26 -4.21
C GLY A 39 -29.07 4.60 -4.82
N ASP A 40 -28.37 5.45 -4.07
CA ASP A 40 -28.12 6.84 -4.45
C ASP A 40 -26.65 7.12 -4.81
N ARG A 41 -25.77 6.12 -4.78
CA ARG A 41 -24.32 6.31 -4.87
C ARG A 41 -23.90 6.94 -6.19
N GLU A 42 -24.37 6.45 -7.33
CA GLU A 42 -24.00 7.02 -8.62
C GLU A 42 -24.62 8.42 -8.84
N SER A 43 -25.87 8.62 -8.44
CA SER A 43 -26.57 9.89 -8.62
C SER A 43 -25.94 11.00 -7.78
N ILE A 44 -25.62 10.72 -6.52
CA ILE A 44 -25.02 11.69 -5.62
C ILE A 44 -23.60 12.08 -6.06
N ILE A 45 -22.78 11.16 -6.54
CA ILE A 45 -21.43 11.47 -7.05
C ILE A 45 -21.49 12.51 -8.16
N LYS A 46 -22.42 12.32 -9.10
CA LYS A 46 -22.64 13.21 -10.25
C LYS A 46 -23.20 14.56 -9.81
N GLU A 47 -24.20 14.56 -8.95
CA GLU A 47 -24.88 15.80 -8.51
C GLU A 47 -23.99 16.65 -7.60
N GLN A 48 -23.12 16.02 -6.80
CA GLN A 48 -22.18 16.72 -5.93
C GLN A 48 -20.96 17.29 -6.68
N GLU A 49 -20.85 17.13 -8.00
CA GLU A 49 -19.82 17.81 -8.80
C GLU A 49 -19.86 19.33 -8.57
N THR A 50 -21.05 19.92 -8.66
CA THR A 50 -21.26 21.35 -8.39
C THR A 50 -21.06 21.74 -6.93
N LEU A 51 -21.16 20.79 -5.98
CA LEU A 51 -20.87 21.06 -4.57
C LEU A 51 -19.37 21.15 -4.33
N ARG A 52 -18.57 20.30 -4.99
CA ARG A 52 -17.11 20.34 -4.89
C ARG A 52 -16.57 21.67 -5.42
N GLU A 53 -17.13 22.18 -6.51
CA GLU A 53 -16.81 23.51 -7.05
C GLU A 53 -17.09 24.68 -6.09
N LYS A 54 -18.02 24.51 -5.13
CA LYS A 54 -18.33 25.51 -4.10
C LYS A 54 -17.36 25.49 -2.93
N VAL A 55 -16.58 24.42 -2.74
CA VAL A 55 -15.61 24.31 -1.65
C VAL A 55 -14.45 25.27 -1.89
N ALA A 56 -13.85 25.19 -3.07
CA ALA A 56 -12.78 26.07 -3.55
C ALA A 56 -12.63 25.90 -5.07
N LYS A 57 -11.78 26.74 -5.69
CA LYS A 57 -11.47 26.60 -7.12
C LYS A 57 -10.77 25.27 -7.39
N ILE A 58 -11.38 24.44 -8.23
CA ILE A 58 -10.83 23.13 -8.62
C ILE A 58 -9.75 23.34 -9.68
N ALA A 59 -8.57 22.77 -9.43
CA ALA A 59 -7.49 22.67 -10.41
C ALA A 59 -7.70 21.45 -11.34
N THR A 60 -8.08 20.31 -10.77
CA THR A 60 -8.51 19.11 -11.51
C THR A 60 -9.33 18.19 -10.62
N GLN A 61 -10.23 17.40 -11.21
CA GLN A 61 -10.91 16.30 -10.54
C GLN A 61 -11.11 15.12 -11.48
N PHE A 62 -11.07 13.90 -10.95
CA PHE A 62 -11.29 12.68 -11.72
C PHE A 62 -11.66 11.50 -10.81
N PRO A 63 -12.39 10.49 -11.34
CA PRO A 63 -12.69 9.29 -10.57
C PRO A 63 -11.43 8.40 -10.42
N ALA A 64 -11.31 7.71 -9.30
CA ALA A 64 -10.21 6.78 -9.01
C ALA A 64 -10.33 5.42 -9.75
N THR A 65 -10.72 5.47 -11.03
CA THR A 65 -10.91 4.28 -11.88
C THR A 65 -9.65 3.44 -12.05
N HIS A 66 -8.48 4.07 -12.00
CA HIS A 66 -7.17 3.39 -12.03
C HIS A 66 -6.91 2.53 -10.78
N LEU A 67 -7.68 2.73 -9.70
CA LEU A 67 -7.66 1.92 -8.48
C LEU A 67 -8.82 0.91 -8.44
N ASN A 68 -9.58 0.75 -9.53
CA ASN A 68 -10.85 0.02 -9.58
C ASN A 68 -11.87 0.51 -8.54
N ASN A 69 -11.82 1.79 -8.16
CA ASN A 69 -12.78 2.42 -7.25
C ASN A 69 -13.55 3.55 -7.96
N PRO A 70 -14.65 3.24 -8.68
CA PRO A 70 -15.42 4.26 -9.40
C PRO A 70 -16.19 5.20 -8.46
N TYR A 71 -16.28 4.87 -7.17
CA TYR A 71 -17.02 5.62 -6.17
C TYR A 71 -16.17 6.62 -5.38
N GLN A 72 -14.91 6.79 -5.77
CA GLN A 72 -14.01 7.78 -5.21
C GLN A 72 -13.71 8.84 -6.26
N ILE A 73 -13.91 10.10 -5.90
CA ILE A 73 -13.54 11.26 -6.71
C ILE A 73 -12.34 11.93 -6.06
N ILE A 74 -11.24 11.99 -6.80
CA ILE A 74 -10.02 12.69 -6.40
C ILE A 74 -10.17 14.12 -6.89
N VAL A 75 -9.99 15.08 -5.99
CA VAL A 75 -10.04 16.51 -6.32
C VAL A 75 -8.77 17.20 -5.84
N PHE A 76 -8.20 18.02 -6.71
CA PHE A 76 -7.17 18.97 -6.36
C PHE A 76 -7.75 20.38 -6.42
N TYR A 77 -7.76 21.08 -5.29
CA TYR A 77 -8.13 22.48 -5.20
C TYR A 77 -6.91 23.39 -5.29
N GLU A 78 -7.09 24.60 -5.81
CA GLU A 78 -6.06 25.64 -5.82
C GLU A 78 -5.75 26.11 -4.40
N GLY A 79 -4.47 26.21 -4.08
CA GLY A 79 -3.92 26.68 -2.81
C GLY A 79 -2.46 27.13 -3.00
N THR A 80 -1.75 27.41 -1.91
CA THR A 80 -0.29 27.66 -1.97
C THR A 80 0.48 26.43 -2.49
N TYR A 81 -0.01 25.25 -2.13
CA TYR A 81 0.24 23.96 -2.76
C TYR A 81 -1.12 23.31 -3.07
N PRO A 82 -1.28 22.48 -4.11
CA PRO A 82 -2.56 21.84 -4.43
C PRO A 82 -3.12 21.06 -3.23
N ILE A 83 -4.35 21.35 -2.84
CA ILE A 83 -5.04 20.65 -1.75
C ILE A 83 -5.69 19.41 -2.34
N HIS A 84 -5.15 18.24 -2.01
CA HIS A 84 -5.65 16.94 -2.45
C HIS A 84 -6.74 16.46 -1.50
N VAL A 85 -7.95 16.23 -2.01
CA VAL A 85 -9.08 15.66 -1.27
C VAL A 85 -9.63 14.45 -2.00
N ASP A 86 -9.71 13.33 -1.30
CA ASP A 86 -10.35 12.12 -1.77
C ASP A 86 -11.77 12.05 -1.20
N TYR A 87 -12.77 12.21 -2.07
CA TYR A 87 -14.17 12.02 -1.70
C TYR A 87 -14.59 10.59 -2.05
N GLU A 88 -14.65 9.72 -1.05
CA GLU A 88 -15.06 8.34 -1.23
C GLU A 88 -16.51 8.13 -0.78
N TYR A 89 -17.36 7.68 -1.70
CA TYR A 89 -18.78 7.46 -1.47
C TYR A 89 -19.03 5.98 -1.20
N LYS A 90 -19.40 5.68 0.03
CA LYS A 90 -19.61 4.33 0.58
C LYS A 90 -21.06 4.16 1.01
N THR A 91 -21.49 2.93 1.17
CA THR A 91 -22.75 2.60 1.86
C THR A 91 -22.45 1.91 3.18
N SER A 92 -23.49 1.69 3.98
CA SER A 92 -23.38 0.90 5.21
C SER A 92 -22.76 -0.49 4.99
N GLU A 93 -22.95 -1.08 3.82
CA GLU A 93 -22.37 -2.38 3.44
C GLU A 93 -20.84 -2.35 3.31
N ASP A 94 -20.25 -1.17 3.09
CA ASP A 94 -18.79 -0.99 3.01
C ASP A 94 -18.15 -0.81 4.39
N LEU A 95 -18.94 -0.62 5.46
CA LEU A 95 -18.46 -0.37 6.83
C LEU A 95 -17.98 -1.65 7.52
N LYS A 96 -16.88 -2.20 7.01
CA LYS A 96 -16.15 -3.28 7.69
C LYS A 96 -15.30 -2.71 8.83
N PRO A 97 -15.22 -3.38 10.00
CA PRO A 97 -14.34 -2.92 11.08
C PRO A 97 -12.90 -2.73 10.59
N MET A 98 -12.33 -1.56 10.85
CA MET A 98 -10.94 -1.25 10.50
C MET A 98 -10.00 -1.88 11.54
N ALA A 99 -8.85 -2.34 11.07
CA ALA A 99 -7.80 -2.89 11.92
C ALA A 99 -7.29 -1.85 12.93
N LYS A 100 -6.82 -2.34 14.09
CA LYS A 100 -6.22 -1.53 15.15
C LYS A 100 -5.09 -0.62 14.64
N GLY A 101 -5.06 0.63 15.09
CA GLY A 101 -4.04 1.62 14.71
C GLY A 101 -4.39 2.48 13.50
N LYS A 102 -5.59 2.31 12.92
CA LYS A 102 -6.18 3.28 11.99
C LYS A 102 -7.24 4.08 12.74
N ASP A 103 -6.95 5.35 13.00
CA ASP A 103 -7.89 6.24 13.62
C ASP A 103 -8.96 6.71 12.63
N VAL A 104 -10.12 7.04 13.20
CA VAL A 104 -11.29 7.54 12.47
C VAL A 104 -11.84 8.75 13.20
N ILE A 105 -12.02 9.86 12.48
CA ILE A 105 -12.74 11.03 12.99
C ILE A 105 -14.12 11.05 12.37
N VAL A 106 -15.15 10.73 13.16
CA VAL A 106 -16.54 10.90 12.72
C VAL A 106 -16.87 12.39 12.79
N VAL A 107 -17.19 12.98 11.64
CA VAL A 107 -17.51 14.41 11.49
C VAL A 107 -19.02 14.63 11.50
N PHE A 108 -19.76 13.71 10.91
CA PHE A 108 -21.21 13.75 10.82
C PHE A 108 -21.77 12.33 10.90
N ASP A 109 -22.84 12.13 11.67
CA ASP A 109 -23.50 10.82 11.80
C ASP A 109 -25.00 11.03 12.05
N ARG A 110 -25.79 10.86 10.99
CA ARG A 110 -27.24 11.08 11.01
C ARG A 110 -27.98 9.94 11.69
N THR A 111 -27.46 8.71 11.58
CA THR A 111 -28.15 7.49 11.99
C THR A 111 -27.58 6.89 13.29
N GLY A 112 -26.38 7.31 13.72
CA GLY A 112 -25.64 6.71 14.84
C GLY A 112 -24.83 5.46 14.43
N GLU A 113 -24.89 5.08 13.15
CA GLU A 113 -24.23 3.88 12.62
C GLU A 113 -22.71 4.03 12.62
N LEU A 114 -22.18 5.20 12.23
CA LEU A 114 -20.73 5.43 12.20
C LEU A 114 -20.11 5.37 13.61
N ASN A 115 -20.80 5.90 14.61
CA ASN A 115 -20.34 5.77 16.00
C ASN A 115 -20.36 4.32 16.49
N SER A 116 -21.34 3.53 16.07
CA SER A 116 -21.42 2.10 16.40
C SER A 116 -20.31 1.31 15.71
N TRP A 117 -20.08 1.57 14.42
CA TRP A 117 -18.98 1.00 13.63
C TRP A 117 -17.60 1.38 14.20
N LYS A 118 -17.39 2.65 14.57
CA LYS A 118 -16.14 3.10 15.21
C LYS A 118 -15.84 2.33 16.50
N LYS A 119 -16.84 2.05 17.33
CA LYS A 119 -16.68 1.20 18.52
C LYS A 119 -16.28 -0.23 18.15
N ALA A 120 -16.85 -0.80 17.10
CA ALA A 120 -16.49 -2.14 16.62
C ALA A 120 -15.03 -2.22 16.13
N CYS A 121 -14.49 -1.15 15.55
CA CYS A 121 -13.08 -1.08 15.12
C CYS A 121 -12.09 -1.24 16.29
N LEU A 122 -12.45 -0.85 17.51
CA LEU A 122 -11.57 -0.97 18.68
C LEU A 122 -11.26 -2.43 19.06
N GLY A 123 -12.11 -3.37 18.67
CA GLY A 123 -11.96 -4.81 18.96
C GLY A 123 -11.26 -5.62 17.87
N ALA A 124 -10.96 -5.02 16.72
CA ALA A 124 -10.39 -5.75 15.59
C ALA A 124 -8.87 -5.96 15.78
N ALA A 125 -8.44 -7.20 16.00
CA ALA A 125 -7.04 -7.57 15.97
C ALA A 125 -6.51 -7.50 14.53
N GLU A 126 -5.29 -6.99 14.35
CA GLU A 126 -4.60 -7.04 13.06
C GLU A 126 -3.66 -8.25 13.05
N GLU A 127 -4.00 -9.27 12.26
CA GLU A 127 -3.15 -10.44 12.07
C GLU A 127 -2.09 -10.13 11.01
N VAL A 128 -0.84 -10.04 11.45
CA VAL A 128 0.33 -9.69 10.61
C VAL A 128 1.31 -10.87 10.45
N THR A 129 0.97 -12.03 11.02
CA THR A 129 1.79 -13.24 10.95
C THR A 129 1.61 -13.90 9.58
N PRO A 130 2.68 -14.18 8.83
CA PRO A 130 2.57 -14.91 7.57
C PRO A 130 2.20 -16.37 7.79
N THR A 131 1.45 -16.94 6.85
CA THR A 131 1.21 -18.38 6.79
C THR A 131 2.40 -19.12 6.16
N LEU A 132 2.46 -20.44 6.37
CA LEU A 132 3.41 -21.32 5.68
C LEU A 132 3.32 -21.13 4.15
N ASP A 133 2.11 -21.14 3.59
CA ASP A 133 1.89 -21.00 2.15
C ASP A 133 2.39 -19.65 1.60
N GLN A 134 2.26 -18.56 2.36
CA GLN A 134 2.76 -17.25 1.94
C GLN A 134 4.29 -17.21 1.86
N LEU A 135 4.98 -17.82 2.82
CA LEU A 135 6.45 -17.92 2.77
C LEU A 135 6.90 -18.94 1.72
N GLN A 136 6.24 -20.08 1.61
CA GLN A 136 6.54 -21.07 0.56
C GLN A 136 6.36 -20.47 -0.84
N TYR A 137 5.33 -19.64 -1.05
CA TYR A 137 5.11 -18.92 -2.30
C TYR A 137 6.34 -18.09 -2.72
N PHE A 138 6.98 -17.40 -1.76
CA PHE A 138 8.19 -16.64 -2.03
C PHE A 138 9.38 -17.55 -2.31
N GLU A 139 9.56 -18.62 -1.53
CA GLU A 139 10.67 -19.56 -1.73
C GLU A 139 10.63 -20.24 -3.09
N ASP A 140 9.46 -20.68 -3.54
CA ASP A 140 9.31 -21.35 -4.84
C ASP A 140 9.60 -20.41 -6.02
N ARG A 141 9.20 -19.14 -5.91
CA ARG A 141 9.19 -18.21 -7.05
C ARG A 141 10.39 -17.29 -7.10
N PHE A 142 10.94 -16.91 -5.95
CA PHE A 142 12.04 -15.97 -5.88
C PHE A 142 13.20 -16.41 -6.77
N TRP A 143 13.63 -17.68 -6.62
CA TRP A 143 14.75 -18.19 -7.41
C TRP A 143 14.46 -18.27 -8.90
N GLY A 144 13.22 -18.61 -9.29
CA GLY A 144 12.79 -18.53 -10.69
C GLY A 144 12.92 -17.11 -11.24
N TRP A 145 12.46 -16.10 -10.48
CA TRP A 145 12.63 -14.70 -10.86
C TRP A 145 14.09 -14.29 -10.97
N ILE A 146 14.98 -14.79 -10.11
CA ILE A 146 16.42 -14.52 -10.21
C ILE A 146 17.02 -15.07 -11.51
N ILE A 147 16.70 -16.33 -11.87
CA ILE A 147 17.16 -16.92 -13.14
C ILE A 147 16.62 -16.15 -14.34
N TYR A 148 15.33 -15.81 -14.35
CA TYR A 148 14.74 -15.04 -15.45
C TYR A 148 15.39 -13.65 -15.58
N THR A 149 15.53 -12.93 -14.48
CA THR A 149 16.15 -11.60 -14.45
C THR A 149 17.59 -11.65 -14.93
N HIS A 150 18.37 -12.63 -14.49
CA HIS A 150 19.73 -12.86 -14.98
C HIS A 150 19.77 -13.06 -16.51
N GLY A 151 18.87 -13.88 -17.04
CA GLY A 151 18.74 -14.08 -18.48
C GLY A 151 18.37 -12.80 -19.26
N LYS A 152 17.55 -11.93 -18.68
CA LYS A 152 17.23 -10.60 -19.24
C LYS A 152 18.47 -9.72 -19.31
N ILE A 153 19.25 -9.66 -18.22
CA ILE A 153 20.50 -8.89 -18.13
C ILE A 153 21.50 -9.38 -19.19
N LYS A 154 21.75 -10.69 -19.28
CA LYS A 154 22.72 -11.25 -20.23
C LYS A 154 22.34 -10.95 -21.68
N ARG A 155 21.05 -11.01 -22.02
CA ARG A 155 20.51 -10.66 -23.35
C ARG A 155 20.51 -9.16 -23.66
N GLY A 156 20.76 -8.30 -22.67
CA GLY A 156 20.70 -6.84 -22.85
C GLY A 156 19.28 -6.28 -22.85
N GLU A 157 18.29 -7.05 -22.39
CA GLU A 157 16.91 -6.59 -22.16
C GLU A 157 16.87 -5.79 -20.84
N LEU A 158 17.58 -4.66 -20.81
CA LEU A 158 17.88 -3.95 -19.56
C LEU A 158 16.65 -3.30 -18.91
N TRP A 159 15.65 -2.88 -19.70
CA TRP A 159 14.38 -2.36 -19.18
C TRP A 159 13.53 -3.45 -18.53
N GLU A 160 13.52 -4.65 -19.10
CA GLU A 160 12.89 -5.83 -18.51
C GLU A 160 13.59 -6.23 -17.21
N ALA A 161 14.93 -6.18 -17.19
CA ALA A 161 15.70 -6.44 -15.98
C ALA A 161 15.39 -5.41 -14.88
N ARG A 162 15.25 -4.13 -15.25
CA ARG A 162 14.87 -3.06 -14.32
C ARG A 162 13.50 -3.32 -13.69
N ASP A 163 12.51 -3.62 -14.52
CA ASP A 163 11.13 -3.88 -14.05
C ASP A 163 11.09 -5.11 -13.13
N ALA A 164 11.75 -6.20 -13.51
CA ALA A 164 11.85 -7.40 -12.67
C ALA A 164 12.53 -7.12 -11.32
N ILE A 165 13.59 -6.30 -11.29
CA ILE A 165 14.27 -5.89 -10.05
C ILE A 165 13.33 -5.07 -9.15
N GLU A 166 12.62 -4.08 -9.69
CA GLU A 166 11.69 -3.28 -8.89
C GLU A 166 10.48 -4.09 -8.40
N TYR A 167 10.03 -5.05 -9.20
CA TYR A 167 9.01 -6.01 -8.80
C TYR A 167 9.49 -6.83 -7.58
N ILE A 168 10.70 -7.42 -7.64
CA ILE A 168 11.25 -8.20 -6.54
C ILE A 168 11.41 -7.35 -5.28
N ARG A 169 11.91 -6.12 -5.42
CA ARG A 169 12.07 -5.17 -4.30
C ARG A 169 10.72 -4.92 -3.60
N SER A 170 9.72 -4.51 -4.37
CA SER A 170 8.43 -4.05 -3.82
C SER A 170 7.51 -5.19 -3.37
N ASN A 171 7.57 -6.35 -4.04
CA ASN A 171 6.62 -7.45 -3.83
C ASN A 171 7.23 -8.64 -3.05
N VAL A 172 8.54 -8.66 -2.83
CA VAL A 172 9.21 -9.75 -2.10
C VAL A 172 10.00 -9.20 -0.92
N LEU A 173 11.03 -8.38 -1.18
CA LEU A 173 11.96 -7.95 -0.12
C LEU A 173 11.24 -7.13 0.95
N ASN A 174 10.43 -6.15 0.53
CA ASN A 174 9.65 -5.34 1.48
C ASN A 174 8.68 -6.20 2.30
N ARG A 175 8.01 -7.16 1.67
CA ARG A 175 7.06 -8.06 2.35
C ARG A 175 7.73 -8.92 3.40
N LEU A 176 8.89 -9.49 3.08
CA LEU A 176 9.68 -10.26 4.04
C LEU A 176 10.16 -9.37 5.20
N ALA A 177 10.55 -8.14 4.93
CA ALA A 177 10.89 -7.18 5.98
C ALA A 177 9.68 -6.83 6.88
N TYR A 178 8.49 -6.64 6.31
CA TYR A 178 7.25 -6.46 7.07
C TYR A 178 6.95 -7.66 7.98
N TYR A 179 7.04 -8.88 7.45
CA TYR A 179 6.87 -10.10 8.25
C TYR A 179 7.92 -10.23 9.36
N GLN A 180 9.18 -9.93 9.08
CA GLN A 180 10.24 -9.96 10.07
C GLN A 180 9.96 -8.96 11.22
N LEU A 181 9.46 -7.78 10.90
CA LEU A 181 9.16 -6.72 11.86
C LEU A 181 7.77 -6.83 12.50
N ARG A 182 6.95 -7.80 12.07
CA ARG A 182 5.55 -7.95 12.47
C ARG A 182 4.76 -6.64 12.28
N LEU A 183 4.99 -6.01 11.14
CA LEU A 183 4.33 -4.79 10.73
C LEU A 183 3.34 -5.10 9.60
N LYS A 184 2.26 -4.31 9.52
CA LYS A 184 1.35 -4.35 8.38
C LYS A 184 2.08 -3.91 7.11
N ASP A 185 1.96 -4.71 6.05
CA ASP A 185 2.46 -4.33 4.72
C ASP A 185 1.68 -3.13 4.17
N GLU A 186 2.40 -2.04 3.91
CA GLU A 186 1.88 -0.82 3.29
C GLU A 186 2.72 -0.43 2.05
N GLY A 187 3.32 -1.43 1.39
CA GLY A 187 4.17 -1.23 0.21
C GLY A 187 5.42 -0.41 0.55
N ASN A 188 5.69 0.63 -0.23
CA ASN A 188 6.85 1.52 0.00
C ASN A 188 6.56 2.67 0.98
N ARG A 189 5.38 2.71 1.62
CA ARG A 189 4.97 3.87 2.40
C ARG A 189 5.82 4.02 3.67
N ARG A 190 6.64 5.09 3.72
CA ARG A 190 7.45 5.50 4.88
C ARG A 190 8.32 4.36 5.43
N LEU A 191 8.98 3.61 4.55
CA LEU A 191 9.87 2.52 4.99
C LEU A 191 10.99 3.05 5.89
N GLU A 192 11.47 4.26 5.60
CA GLU A 192 12.53 4.96 6.32
C GLU A 192 12.21 5.18 7.80
N SER A 193 10.93 5.34 8.14
CA SER A 193 10.49 5.49 9.55
C SER A 193 10.10 4.16 10.20
N LYS A 194 9.91 3.10 9.42
CA LYS A 194 9.37 1.81 9.89
C LYS A 194 10.44 0.74 10.03
N PHE A 195 11.38 0.70 9.10
CA PHE A 195 12.38 -0.34 9.00
C PHE A 195 13.64 0.03 9.77
N THR A 196 14.35 -0.98 10.25
CA THR A 196 15.62 -0.77 10.94
C THR A 196 16.69 -0.27 9.96
N PRO A 197 17.70 0.48 10.43
CA PRO A 197 18.81 0.91 9.58
C PRO A 197 19.51 -0.25 8.85
N GLU A 198 19.55 -1.42 9.46
CA GLU A 198 20.10 -2.63 8.82
C GLU A 198 19.28 -3.05 7.60
N ILE A 199 17.95 -3.10 7.72
CA ILE A 199 17.05 -3.46 6.62
C ILE A 199 17.12 -2.41 5.52
N LEU A 200 17.06 -1.13 5.88
CA LEU A 200 17.15 -0.03 4.91
C LEU A 200 18.45 -0.11 4.09
N ASN A 201 19.60 -0.31 4.74
CA ASN A 201 20.88 -0.47 4.05
C ASN A 201 20.93 -1.71 3.13
N MET A 202 20.23 -2.80 3.47
CA MET A 202 20.10 -3.94 2.56
C MET A 202 19.26 -3.59 1.33
N LEU A 203 18.11 -2.92 1.52
CA LEU A 203 17.25 -2.48 0.43
C LEU A 203 17.94 -1.46 -0.48
N GLU A 204 18.69 -0.51 0.06
CA GLU A 204 19.45 0.48 -0.70
C GLU A 204 20.51 -0.15 -1.61
N LYS A 205 21.18 -1.22 -1.16
CA LYS A 205 22.15 -1.97 -1.97
C LYS A 205 21.53 -2.67 -3.18
N THR A 206 20.21 -2.83 -3.19
CA THR A 206 19.49 -3.39 -4.33
C THR A 206 18.99 -2.33 -5.32
N ILE A 207 19.42 -1.07 -5.17
CA ILE A 207 19.16 0.00 -6.15
C ILE A 207 20.29 0.04 -7.19
N PRO A 208 19.99 -0.04 -8.49
CA PRO A 208 20.99 0.04 -9.55
C PRO A 208 21.59 1.44 -9.63
N LYS A 209 22.93 1.53 -9.64
CA LYS A 209 23.66 2.80 -9.81
C LYS A 209 23.60 3.35 -11.25
N GLY A 210 23.36 2.47 -12.22
CA GLY A 210 23.29 2.79 -13.63
C GLY A 210 22.37 1.83 -14.40
N HIS A 211 22.03 2.20 -15.63
CA HIS A 211 21.24 1.36 -16.53
C HIS A 211 22.17 0.57 -17.47
N ASP A 212 22.91 -0.37 -16.90
CA ASP A 212 23.91 -1.18 -17.59
C ASP A 212 24.01 -2.59 -16.99
N LYS A 213 24.64 -3.52 -17.72
CA LYS A 213 24.71 -4.94 -17.32
C LYS A 213 25.43 -5.15 -16.00
N GLU A 214 26.50 -4.41 -15.73
CA GLU A 214 27.29 -4.59 -14.50
C GLU A 214 26.55 -4.06 -13.27
N SER A 215 25.91 -2.90 -13.40
CA SER A 215 25.03 -2.37 -12.36
C SER A 215 23.92 -3.36 -11.98
N TYR A 216 23.28 -3.99 -12.97
CA TYR A 216 22.23 -4.98 -12.71
C TYR A 216 22.76 -6.31 -12.18
N ARG A 217 23.92 -6.78 -12.63
CA ARG A 217 24.57 -7.98 -12.09
C ARG A 217 24.88 -7.81 -10.60
N LEU A 218 25.46 -6.66 -10.21
CA LEU A 218 25.76 -6.36 -8.81
C LEU A 218 24.49 -6.28 -7.95
N VAL A 219 23.46 -5.61 -8.46
CA VAL A 219 22.16 -5.53 -7.76
C VAL A 219 21.53 -6.90 -7.59
N LEU A 220 21.56 -7.77 -8.61
CA LEU A 220 20.99 -9.11 -8.53
C LEU A 220 21.68 -9.95 -7.43
N SER A 221 23.01 -9.79 -7.28
CA SER A 221 23.77 -10.39 -6.19
C SER A 221 23.30 -9.88 -4.82
N ASN A 222 23.15 -8.56 -4.68
CA ASN A 222 22.63 -7.95 -3.45
C ASN A 222 21.19 -8.37 -3.14
N ILE A 223 20.36 -8.58 -4.17
CA ILE A 223 18.98 -9.07 -4.02
C ILE A 223 18.98 -10.49 -3.44
N VAL A 224 19.79 -11.40 -3.97
CA VAL A 224 19.91 -12.77 -3.43
C VAL A 224 20.36 -12.75 -1.98
N ALA A 225 21.42 -12.00 -1.67
CA ALA A 225 21.91 -11.88 -0.30
C ALA A 225 20.85 -11.29 0.66
N THR A 226 20.10 -10.27 0.20
CA THR A 226 19.05 -9.62 0.99
C THR A 226 17.85 -10.54 1.19
N TYR A 227 17.41 -11.23 0.14
CA TYR A 227 16.30 -12.19 0.21
C TYR A 227 16.58 -13.28 1.22
N THR A 228 17.71 -13.99 1.10
CA THR A 228 18.07 -15.10 2.00
C THR A 228 18.01 -14.64 3.45
N LYS A 229 18.61 -13.49 3.75
CA LYS A 229 18.64 -12.94 5.11
C LYS A 229 17.27 -12.51 5.63
N LEU A 230 16.46 -11.82 4.82
CA LEU A 230 15.11 -11.41 5.23
C LEU A 230 14.17 -12.60 5.36
N PHE A 231 14.25 -13.56 4.45
CA PHE A 231 13.42 -14.76 4.45
C PHE A 231 13.67 -15.59 5.70
N ASP A 232 14.94 -15.94 5.98
CA ASP A 232 15.28 -16.78 7.11
C ASP A 232 14.91 -16.10 8.45
N ARG A 233 15.07 -14.76 8.52
CA ARG A 233 14.64 -13.98 9.69
C ARG A 233 13.12 -13.88 9.81
N ALA A 234 12.38 -13.79 8.70
CA ALA A 234 10.92 -13.77 8.72
C ALA A 234 10.36 -15.13 9.18
N VAL A 235 10.91 -16.24 8.70
CA VAL A 235 10.58 -17.60 9.16
C VAL A 235 10.82 -17.73 10.67
N LEU A 236 12.02 -17.34 11.14
CA LEU A 236 12.38 -17.38 12.56
C LEU A 236 11.47 -16.50 13.42
N ALA A 237 11.26 -15.23 13.01
CA ALA A 237 10.48 -14.25 13.76
C ALA A 237 9.01 -14.65 13.90
N ASN A 238 8.50 -15.50 13.00
CA ASN A 238 7.11 -15.95 12.99
C ASN A 238 6.94 -17.43 13.35
N ALA A 239 8.02 -18.11 13.74
CA ALA A 239 8.02 -19.53 14.12
C ALA A 239 7.32 -20.44 13.09
N VAL A 240 7.54 -20.16 11.80
CA VAL A 240 6.97 -20.96 10.71
C VAL A 240 7.88 -22.17 10.46
N GLU A 241 7.29 -23.37 10.45
CA GLU A 241 8.00 -24.63 10.19
C GLU A 241 7.52 -25.27 8.89
N GLY A 242 8.30 -26.20 8.33
CA GLY A 242 7.88 -27.00 7.16
C GLY A 242 8.11 -26.33 5.80
N ILE A 243 8.95 -25.28 5.73
CA ILE A 243 9.37 -24.69 4.44
C ILE A 243 10.24 -25.68 3.68
N ASN A 244 9.85 -25.97 2.44
CA ASN A 244 10.69 -26.69 1.49
C ASN A 244 11.61 -25.69 0.78
N GLN A 245 12.90 -25.70 1.14
CA GLN A 245 13.87 -24.80 0.54
C GLN A 245 14.22 -25.24 -0.90
N ALA A 246 14.36 -24.25 -1.78
CA ALA A 246 14.92 -24.48 -3.10
C ALA A 246 16.41 -24.86 -3.00
N ASP A 247 16.99 -25.39 -4.08
CA ASP A 247 18.44 -25.56 -4.18
C ASP A 247 19.12 -24.19 -4.39
N ARG A 248 19.18 -23.41 -3.29
CA ARG A 248 19.70 -22.04 -3.26
C ARG A 248 21.15 -21.99 -3.74
N ASP A 249 21.94 -23.01 -3.43
CA ASP A 249 23.34 -23.11 -3.80
C ASP A 249 23.52 -23.28 -5.30
N TYR A 250 22.78 -24.21 -5.92
CA TYR A 250 22.78 -24.39 -7.36
C TYR A 250 22.32 -23.12 -8.08
N LEU A 251 21.20 -22.53 -7.64
CA LEU A 251 20.59 -21.37 -8.28
C LEU A 251 21.46 -20.11 -8.15
N THR A 252 22.14 -19.94 -7.01
CA THR A 252 23.12 -18.85 -6.79
C THR A 252 24.35 -19.02 -7.69
N LYS A 253 24.86 -20.25 -7.85
CA LYS A 253 25.99 -20.51 -8.77
C LYS A 253 25.62 -20.26 -10.23
N ALA A 254 24.39 -20.57 -10.63
CA ALA A 254 23.92 -20.42 -12.00
C ALA A 254 23.85 -18.97 -12.52
N VAL A 255 23.84 -17.98 -11.63
CA VAL A 255 23.74 -16.55 -11.99
C VAL A 255 25.07 -15.81 -12.00
N GLU A 256 26.20 -16.53 -11.87
CA GLU A 256 27.59 -16.04 -11.98
C GLU A 256 27.72 -14.53 -11.71
N PHE A 257 27.51 -14.17 -10.43
CA PHE A 257 27.71 -12.81 -9.97
C PHE A 257 29.17 -12.42 -10.13
#